data_AF-A0A2V8WKG0-F1
#
_entry.id   AF-A0A2V8WKG0-F1
#
_cell.length_a   1.000
_cell.length_b   1.000
_cell.length_c   1.000
_cell.angle_alpha   90.00
_cell.angle_beta   90.00
_cell.angle_gamma   90.00
#
_symmetry.space_group_name_H-M   'P 1'
#
loop_
_entity.id
_entity.type
_entity.pdbx_description
1 polymer ?
#
loop_
_entity_poly.entity_id
_entity_poly.type
_entity_poly.pdbx_seq_one_letter_code
_entity_poly.pdbx_strand_id
1 'polypeptide(L)'
;MSPKEHQVYRCQNRDCVKDNKLFLYTAKTGTPVYTVLPDSVVKVLEASPRATSKLYFWTGKGKLETAVKDWQKKLRVIFDLAEVSKGDGNAVAHRFRDTFAVELLLAGVPIERVSILLGHQSVRITEKHYNPWVRSRQEQLEADVKRAWASDPLIIAGTKRVQIQ
;
A
#
# COMPACT_ATOMS: atom_id res chain seq x y z
N MET A 1 -8.40 11.68 -24.18
CA MET A 1 -7.67 10.95 -23.13
C MET A 1 -8.65 10.59 -22.04
N SER A 2 -8.78 9.31 -21.69
CA SER A 2 -9.77 8.88 -20.69
C SER A 2 -9.38 9.32 -19.27
N PRO A 3 -10.31 9.38 -18.30
CA PRO A 3 -10.00 9.71 -16.91
C PRO A 3 -8.90 8.82 -16.30
N LYS A 4 -8.87 7.53 -16.67
CA LYS A 4 -7.87 6.56 -16.22
C LYS A 4 -6.48 6.85 -16.79
N GLU A 5 -6.40 7.24 -18.06
CA GLU A 5 -5.14 7.65 -18.68
C GLU A 5 -4.62 8.92 -17.99
N HIS A 6 -5.47 9.92 -17.77
CA HIS A 6 -5.07 11.19 -17.14
C HIS A 6 -4.39 11.02 -15.77
N GLN A 7 -4.78 9.98 -15.04
CA GLN A 7 -4.31 9.71 -13.69
C GLN A 7 -3.00 8.93 -13.64
N VAL A 8 -2.81 7.96 -14.54
CA VAL A 8 -1.53 7.24 -14.66
C VAL A 8 -0.43 8.18 -15.16
N TYR A 9 -0.77 9.14 -16.02
CA TYR A 9 0.19 10.16 -16.46
C TYR A 9 0.60 11.07 -15.29
N ARG A 10 -0.31 11.31 -14.35
CA ARG A 10 -0.07 12.20 -13.22
C ARG A 10 0.86 11.54 -12.18
N CYS A 11 0.67 10.28 -11.82
CA CYS A 11 1.53 9.61 -10.83
C CYS A 11 2.98 9.35 -11.31
N GLN A 12 3.23 9.36 -12.63
CA GLN A 12 4.58 9.31 -13.18
C GLN A 12 5.24 10.68 -13.28
N ASN A 13 4.50 11.77 -13.06
CA ASN A 13 5.06 13.11 -13.06
C ASN A 13 5.88 13.33 -11.79
N ARG A 14 7.09 13.87 -11.96
CA ARG A 14 7.95 14.32 -10.86
C ARG A 14 7.21 15.20 -9.86
N ASP A 15 6.32 16.07 -10.32
CA ASP A 15 5.59 17.00 -9.46
C ASP A 15 4.68 16.31 -8.42
N CYS A 16 4.42 15.01 -8.60
CA CYS A 16 3.66 14.20 -7.65
C CYS A 16 4.48 13.68 -6.47
N VAL A 17 5.81 13.79 -6.49
CA VAL A 17 6.66 13.44 -5.34
C VAL A 17 7.26 14.72 -4.76
N LYS A 18 6.87 15.08 -3.54
CA LYS A 18 7.39 16.25 -2.80
C LYS A 18 7.58 15.89 -1.33
N ASP A 19 8.73 16.22 -0.75
CA ASP A 19 9.05 15.96 0.66
C ASP A 19 8.73 14.51 1.09
N ASN A 20 9.17 13.55 0.28
CA ASN A 20 8.91 12.11 0.43
C ASN A 20 7.43 11.72 0.43
N LYS A 21 6.52 12.59 0.00
CA LYS A 21 5.10 12.28 -0.16
C LYS A 21 4.78 12.10 -1.63
N LEU A 22 4.18 10.95 -1.94
CA LEU A 22 3.57 10.68 -3.22
C LEU A 22 2.11 11.10 -3.19
N PHE A 23 1.77 12.09 -4.01
CA PHE A 23 0.42 12.57 -4.20
C PHE A 23 -0.27 11.83 -5.34
N LEU A 24 -1.38 11.16 -5.03
CA LEU A 24 -2.19 10.36 -5.94
C LEU A 24 -3.64 10.85 -5.91
N TYR A 25 -4.37 10.50 -6.95
CA TYR A 25 -5.82 10.53 -6.92
C TYR A 25 -6.32 9.10 -6.89
N THR A 26 -7.48 8.84 -6.30
CA THR A 26 -8.15 7.52 -6.41
C THR A 26 -8.74 7.33 -7.81
N ALA A 27 -8.59 6.13 -8.38
CA ALA A 27 -8.91 5.86 -9.80
C ALA A 27 -10.36 6.11 -10.20
N LYS A 28 -11.27 6.09 -9.23
CA LYS A 28 -12.71 6.10 -9.47
C LYS A 28 -13.45 7.28 -8.84
N THR A 29 -12.98 7.85 -7.73
CA THR A 29 -13.65 9.00 -7.07
C THR A 29 -12.90 10.31 -7.29
N GLY A 30 -11.67 10.28 -7.78
CA GLY A 30 -10.85 11.49 -7.95
C GLY A 30 -10.49 12.15 -6.62
N THR A 31 -10.59 11.43 -5.50
CA THR A 31 -10.24 11.95 -4.18
C THR A 31 -8.71 12.00 -4.07
N PRO A 32 -8.12 13.14 -3.68
CA PRO A 32 -6.68 13.21 -3.47
C PRO A 32 -6.29 12.38 -2.24
N VAL A 33 -5.26 11.55 -2.39
CA VAL A 33 -4.66 10.76 -1.31
C VAL A 33 -3.15 10.94 -1.41
N TYR A 34 -2.50 11.17 -0.28
CA TYR A 34 -1.05 11.19 -0.19
C TYR A 34 -0.57 10.01 0.66
N THR A 35 0.58 9.46 0.28
CA THR A 35 1.29 8.47 1.08
C THR A 35 2.75 8.85 1.23
N VAL A 36 3.36 8.49 2.35
CA VAL A 36 4.79 8.69 2.57
C VAL A 36 5.54 7.55 1.88
N LEU A 37 6.57 7.91 1.12
CA LEU A 37 7.54 7.00 0.55
C LEU A 37 8.74 6.91 1.48
N PRO A 38 9.31 5.72 1.70
CA PRO A 38 10.58 5.60 2.40
C PRO A 38 11.69 6.38 1.69
N ASP A 39 12.60 7.00 2.45
CA ASP A 39 13.72 7.78 1.92
C ASP A 39 14.58 6.98 0.93
N SER A 40 14.78 5.68 1.20
CA SER A 40 15.52 4.79 0.30
C SER A 40 14.87 4.70 -1.08
N VAL A 41 13.54 4.67 -1.14
CA VAL A 41 12.78 4.61 -2.41
C VAL A 41 12.91 5.93 -3.14
N VAL A 42 12.81 7.07 -2.45
CA VAL A 42 12.96 8.39 -3.05
C VAL A 42 14.36 8.57 -3.64
N LYS A 43 15.40 8.19 -2.89
CA LYS A 43 16.80 8.22 -3.36
C LYS A 43 17.00 7.38 -4.62
N VAL A 44 16.45 6.16 -4.65
CA VAL A 44 16.54 5.29 -5.83
C VAL A 44 15.78 5.91 -7.02
N LEU A 45 14.61 6.49 -6.78
CA LEU A 45 13.80 7.12 -7.82
C LEU A 45 14.50 8.35 -8.43
N GLU A 46 15.17 9.15 -7.60
CA GLU A 46 15.94 10.33 -8.04
C GLU A 46 17.18 9.96 -8.86
N ALA A 47 17.87 8.88 -8.48
CA ALA A 47 19.05 8.34 -9.15
C ALA A 47 18.72 7.50 -10.41
N SER A 48 17.47 7.06 -10.55
CA SER A 48 17.05 6.21 -11.68
C SER A 48 17.07 6.98 -13.01
N PRO A 49 17.48 6.33 -14.13
CA PRO A 49 17.38 6.92 -15.45
C PRO A 49 15.92 7.29 -15.77
N ARG A 50 15.72 8.53 -16.21
CA ARG A 50 14.38 9.08 -16.45
C ARG A 50 14.01 8.89 -17.92
N ALA A 51 12.74 8.57 -18.17
CA ALA A 51 12.23 8.50 -19.53
C ALA A 51 12.15 9.89 -20.18
N THR A 52 11.85 10.94 -19.41
CA THR A 52 11.89 12.35 -19.84
C THR A 52 12.27 13.27 -18.67
N SER A 53 12.33 14.59 -18.91
CA SER A 53 12.50 15.58 -17.84
C SER A 53 11.34 15.64 -16.84
N LYS A 54 10.14 15.16 -17.20
CA LYS A 54 8.93 15.23 -16.36
C LYS A 54 8.43 13.87 -15.87
N LEU A 55 8.64 12.80 -16.64
CA LEU A 55 8.09 11.47 -16.40
C LEU A 55 9.19 10.46 -16.08
N TYR A 56 8.99 9.67 -15.02
CA TYR A 56 9.95 8.65 -14.60
C TYR A 56 10.02 7.48 -15.60
N PHE A 57 8.88 6.88 -15.95
CA PHE A 57 8.87 5.52 -16.53
C PHE A 57 8.28 5.42 -17.94
N TRP A 58 7.87 6.55 -18.53
CA TRP A 58 7.30 6.59 -19.87
C TRP A 58 7.61 7.91 -20.57
N THR A 59 7.80 7.85 -21.89
CA THR A 59 8.26 9.00 -22.68
C THR A 59 7.15 10.01 -23.01
N GLY A 60 5.90 9.71 -22.67
CA GLY A 60 4.73 10.47 -23.14
C GLY A 60 4.38 10.22 -24.61
N LYS A 61 5.19 9.44 -25.33
CA LYS A 61 4.96 9.07 -26.74
C LYS A 61 4.39 7.65 -26.83
N GLY A 62 3.44 7.46 -27.75
CA GLY A 62 2.76 6.17 -27.97
C GLY A 62 1.54 5.95 -27.07
N LYS A 63 1.01 4.72 -27.06
CA LYS A 63 -0.15 4.35 -26.24
C LYS A 63 0.30 4.00 -24.83
N LEU A 64 -0.35 4.56 -23.81
CA LEU A 64 -0.08 4.25 -22.41
C LEU A 64 -0.23 2.75 -22.12
N GLU A 65 -1.24 2.11 -22.70
CA GLU A 65 -1.48 0.68 -22.53
C GLU A 65 -0.27 -0.17 -22.95
N THR A 66 0.44 0.25 -24.01
CA THR A 66 1.67 -0.41 -24.45
C THR A 66 2.76 -0.27 -23.39
N ALA A 67 2.97 0.94 -22.86
CA ALA A 67 3.95 1.17 -21.80
C ALA A 67 3.64 0.34 -20.54
N VAL A 68 2.37 0.26 -20.14
CA VAL A 68 1.92 -0.57 -19.00
C VAL A 68 2.21 -2.05 -19.25
N LYS A 69 1.89 -2.56 -20.45
CA LYS A 69 2.17 -3.96 -20.83
C LYS A 69 3.67 -4.27 -20.82
N ASP A 70 4.51 -3.33 -21.26
CA ASP A 70 5.96 -3.51 -21.24
C ASP A 70 6.51 -3.57 -19.81
N TRP A 71 6.01 -2.73 -18.90
CA TRP A 71 6.34 -2.82 -17.48
C TRP A 71 5.86 -4.13 -16.84
N GLN A 72 4.66 -4.60 -17.18
CA GLN A 72 4.17 -5.91 -16.72
C GLN A 72 5.05 -7.07 -17.21
N LYS A 73 5.60 -7.00 -18.43
CA LYS A 73 6.58 -7.98 -18.93
C LYS A 73 7.88 -7.92 -18.13
N LYS A 74 8.45 -6.73 -17.92
CA LYS A 74 9.68 -6.53 -17.14
C LYS A 74 9.54 -7.06 -15.71
N LEU A 75 8.44 -6.74 -15.03
CA LEU A 75 8.18 -7.23 -13.66
C LEU A 75 8.07 -8.76 -13.61
N ARG A 76 7.48 -9.40 -14.62
CA ARG A 76 7.45 -10.87 -14.69
C ARG A 76 8.84 -11.49 -14.75
N VAL A 77 9.72 -10.94 -15.58
CA VAL A 77 11.11 -11.40 -15.69
C VAL A 77 11.86 -11.22 -14.37
N ILE A 78 11.67 -10.09 -13.68
CA ILE A 78 12.27 -9.86 -12.36
C ILE A 78 11.81 -10.91 -11.35
N PHE A 79 10.52 -11.27 -11.34
CA PHE A 79 10.00 -12.31 -10.45
C PHE A 79 10.56 -13.70 -10.77
N ASP A 80 10.74 -14.02 -12.06
CA ASP A 80 11.40 -15.27 -12.47
C ASP A 80 12.84 -15.33 -11.96
N LEU A 81 13.60 -14.27 -12.17
CA LEU A 81 15.00 -14.18 -11.75
C LEU A 81 15.17 -14.20 -10.23
N ALA A 82 14.17 -13.68 -9.51
CA ALA A 82 14.14 -13.70 -8.05
C ALA A 82 13.53 -14.99 -7.48
N GLU A 83 13.19 -15.97 -8.33
CA GLU A 83 12.58 -17.26 -7.95
C GLU A 83 11.30 -17.11 -7.11
N VAL A 84 10.56 -16.01 -7.29
CA VAL A 84 9.32 -15.76 -6.58
C VAL A 84 8.19 -16.52 -7.26
N SER A 85 7.67 -17.55 -6.60
CA SER A 85 6.51 -18.34 -7.08
C SER A 85 5.36 -17.43 -7.48
N LYS A 86 4.91 -17.50 -8.74
CA LYS A 86 3.88 -16.62 -9.29
C LYS A 86 2.45 -17.04 -8.94
N GLY A 87 2.26 -18.25 -8.41
CA GLY A 87 0.94 -18.89 -8.31
C GLY A 87 0.28 -19.04 -9.68
N ASP A 88 -1.03 -19.27 -9.70
CA ASP A 88 -1.82 -19.46 -10.94
C ASP A 88 -2.13 -18.15 -11.68
N GLY A 89 -1.64 -17.01 -11.20
CA GLY A 89 -2.03 -15.67 -11.63
C GLY A 89 -0.95 -14.90 -12.39
N ASN A 90 -1.31 -14.29 -13.52
CA ASN A 90 -0.45 -13.39 -14.31
C ASN A 90 -0.35 -11.95 -13.73
N ALA A 91 -0.92 -11.70 -12.55
CA ALA A 91 -1.09 -10.36 -11.96
C ALA A 91 0.09 -9.96 -11.05
N VAL A 92 1.34 -10.10 -11.53
CA VAL A 92 2.56 -9.85 -10.72
C VAL A 92 2.60 -8.47 -10.08
N ALA A 93 2.18 -7.42 -10.81
CA ALA A 93 2.11 -6.06 -10.26
C ALA A 93 1.08 -5.91 -9.12
N HIS A 94 -0.01 -6.69 -9.15
CA HIS A 94 -1.03 -6.65 -8.09
C HIS A 94 -0.49 -7.21 -6.78
N ARG A 95 0.48 -8.14 -6.82
CA ARG A 95 1.05 -8.72 -5.61
C ARG A 95 1.79 -7.70 -4.75
N PHE A 96 2.48 -6.73 -5.34
CA PHE A 96 3.05 -5.63 -4.57
C PHE A 96 1.99 -4.84 -3.79
N ARG A 97 0.82 -4.64 -4.41
CA ARG A 97 -0.31 -3.97 -3.77
C ARG A 97 -0.93 -4.83 -2.67
N ASP A 98 -1.02 -6.14 -2.87
CA ASP A 98 -1.51 -7.08 -1.86
C ASP A 98 -0.55 -7.15 -0.67
N THR A 99 0.76 -7.24 -0.92
CA THR A 99 1.79 -7.18 0.14
C THR A 99 1.65 -5.90 0.93
N PHE A 100 1.55 -4.73 0.27
CA PHE A 100 1.34 -3.46 0.96
C PHE A 100 0.09 -3.47 1.87
N ALA A 101 -1.03 -4.02 1.39
CA ALA A 101 -2.25 -4.12 2.19
C ALA A 101 -2.08 -5.06 3.39
N VAL A 102 -1.52 -6.25 3.16
CA VAL A 102 -1.36 -7.30 4.18
C VAL A 102 -0.37 -6.86 5.26
N GLU A 103 0.78 -6.30 4.88
CA GLU A 103 1.79 -5.83 5.84
C GLU A 103 1.23 -4.74 6.77
N LEU A 104 0.43 -3.80 6.23
CA LEU A 104 -0.24 -2.78 7.06
C LEU A 104 -1.26 -3.40 8.02
N LEU A 105 -2.04 -4.37 7.56
CA LEU A 105 -3.00 -5.08 8.42
C LEU A 105 -2.27 -5.88 9.49
N LEU A 106 -1.15 -6.54 9.17
CA LEU A 106 -0.31 -7.27 10.14
C LEU A 106 0.37 -6.33 11.15
N ALA A 107 0.64 -5.08 10.76
CA ALA A 107 1.10 -4.02 11.67
C ALA A 107 -0.03 -3.41 12.53
N GLY A 108 -1.27 -3.91 12.40
CA GLY A 108 -2.42 -3.46 13.18
C GLY A 108 -3.07 -2.17 12.66
N VAL A 109 -2.79 -1.77 11.41
CA VAL A 109 -3.46 -0.61 10.81
C VAL A 109 -4.92 -0.97 10.51
N PRO A 110 -5.90 -0.15 10.95
CA PRO A 110 -7.31 -0.43 10.70
C PRO A 110 -7.63 -0.56 9.21
N ILE A 111 -8.49 -1.52 8.86
CA ILE A 111 -8.84 -1.85 7.47
C ILE A 111 -9.42 -0.67 6.69
N GLU A 112 -10.12 0.24 7.36
CA GLU A 112 -10.62 1.48 6.76
C GLU A 112 -9.47 2.36 6.25
N ARG A 113 -8.41 2.53 7.04
CA ARG A 113 -7.23 3.33 6.65
C ARG A 113 -6.47 2.66 5.51
N VAL A 114 -6.34 1.34 5.55
CA VAL A 114 -5.77 0.55 4.45
C VAL A 114 -6.61 0.71 3.18
N SER A 115 -7.95 0.72 3.28
CA SER A 115 -8.86 0.96 2.16
C SER A 115 -8.64 2.31 1.49
N ILE A 116 -8.45 3.36 2.29
CA ILE A 116 -8.15 4.73 1.81
C ILE A 116 -6.80 4.76 1.10
N LEU A 117 -5.75 4.17 1.69
CA LEU A 117 -4.41 4.10 1.11
C LEU A 117 -4.38 3.32 -0.21
N LEU A 118 -5.18 2.27 -0.32
CA LEU A 118 -5.38 1.55 -1.58
C LEU A 118 -6.21 2.37 -2.59
N GLY A 119 -6.96 3.38 -2.15
CA GLY A 119 -7.84 4.16 -3.00
C GLY A 119 -9.07 3.36 -3.47
N HIS A 120 -9.57 2.47 -2.62
CA HIS A 120 -10.83 1.78 -2.86
C HIS A 120 -12.02 2.72 -2.62
N GLN A 121 -13.11 2.54 -3.36
CA GLN A 121 -14.32 3.38 -3.21
C GLN A 121 -15.10 3.06 -1.93
N SER A 122 -14.89 1.88 -1.37
CA SER A 122 -15.59 1.40 -0.19
C SER A 122 -14.70 0.42 0.55
N VAL A 123 -14.72 0.51 1.88
CA VAL A 123 -14.09 -0.46 2.77
C VAL A 123 -14.54 -1.89 2.48
N ARG A 124 -15.78 -2.09 2.02
CA ARG A 124 -16.33 -3.40 1.65
C ARG A 124 -15.51 -4.13 0.59
N ILE A 125 -14.86 -3.39 -0.32
CA ILE A 125 -13.97 -3.97 -1.33
C ILE A 125 -12.73 -4.54 -0.64
N THR A 126 -12.11 -3.74 0.25
CA THR A 126 -10.95 -4.18 1.03
C THR A 126 -11.31 -5.36 1.93
N GLU A 127 -12.48 -5.32 2.57
CA GLU A 127 -12.97 -6.42 3.39
C GLU A 127 -13.13 -7.69 2.56
N LYS A 128 -13.78 -7.64 1.40
CA LYS A 128 -13.96 -8.82 0.55
C LYS A 128 -12.64 -9.51 0.21
N HIS A 129 -11.56 -8.75 0.01
CA HIS A 129 -10.26 -9.29 -0.41
C HIS A 129 -9.32 -9.63 0.75
N TYR A 130 -9.35 -8.86 1.84
CA TYR A 130 -8.37 -8.94 2.93
C TYR A 130 -9.00 -9.20 4.32
N ASN A 131 -10.31 -9.47 4.38
CA ASN A 131 -10.98 -9.96 5.57
C ASN A 131 -11.01 -11.50 5.77
N PRO A 132 -10.31 -12.37 5.00
CA PRO A 132 -10.16 -13.76 5.43
C PRO A 132 -9.58 -13.84 6.84
N TRP A 133 -10.19 -14.68 7.68
CA TRP A 133 -9.71 -14.90 9.05
C TRP A 133 -8.35 -15.59 9.02
N VAL A 134 -7.36 -14.99 9.69
CA VAL A 134 -6.00 -15.51 9.79
C VAL A 134 -5.53 -15.44 11.23
N ARG A 135 -4.66 -16.37 11.63
CA ARG A 135 -4.13 -16.48 13.00
C ARG A 135 -3.55 -15.17 13.53
N SER A 136 -2.82 -14.44 12.71
CA SER A 136 -2.23 -13.14 13.07
C SER A 136 -3.28 -12.11 13.50
N ARG A 137 -4.51 -12.19 12.98
CA ARG A 137 -5.61 -11.31 13.40
C ARG A 137 -6.13 -11.66 14.80
N GLN A 138 -6.21 -12.94 15.14
CA GLN A 138 -6.57 -13.36 16.51
C GLN A 138 -5.53 -12.85 17.52
N GLU A 139 -4.24 -12.99 17.20
CA GLU A 139 -3.14 -12.51 18.03
C GLU A 139 -3.19 -10.98 18.22
N GLN A 140 -3.57 -10.24 17.18
CA GLN A 140 -3.81 -8.79 17.29
C GLN A 140 -5.02 -8.45 18.16
N LEU A 141 -6.15 -9.15 18.02
CA LEU A 141 -7.32 -8.92 18.84
C LEU A 141 -7.00 -9.15 20.33
N GLU A 142 -6.25 -10.19 20.66
CA GLU A 142 -5.78 -10.42 22.03
C GLU A 142 -4.84 -9.31 22.52
N ALA A 143 -3.91 -8.84 21.67
CA ALA A 143 -3.02 -7.74 21.99
C ALA A 143 -3.79 -6.42 22.20
N ASP A 144 -4.83 -6.16 21.40
CA ASP A 144 -5.70 -4.98 21.53
C ASP A 144 -6.45 -4.98 22.85
N VAL A 145 -7.03 -6.13 23.22
CA VAL A 145 -7.71 -6.30 24.51
C VAL A 145 -6.74 -6.08 25.67
N LYS A 146 -5.54 -6.68 25.60
CA LYS A 146 -4.49 -6.46 26.62
C LYS A 146 -4.06 -5.00 26.71
N ARG A 147 -3.91 -4.30 25.58
CA ARG A 147 -3.60 -2.86 25.53
C ARG A 147 -4.70 -2.00 26.15
N ALA A 148 -5.97 -2.34 25.90
CA ALA A 148 -7.10 -1.64 26.49
C ALA A 148 -7.09 -1.80 28.03
N TRP A 149 -6.85 -3.01 28.54
CA TRP A 149 -6.76 -3.26 29.98
C TRP A 149 -5.61 -2.54 30.66
N ALA A 150 -4.47 -2.37 29.98
CA ALA A 150 -3.33 -1.63 30.52
C ALA A 150 -3.66 -0.15 30.80
N SER A 151 -4.73 0.38 30.21
CA SER A 151 -5.21 1.75 30.42
C SER A 151 -6.48 1.81 31.28
N ASP A 152 -6.99 0.67 31.76
CA ASP A 152 -8.23 0.58 32.53
C ASP A 152 -7.99 0.95 34.01
N PRO A 153 -8.61 2.01 34.54
CA PRO A 153 -8.40 2.46 35.92
C PRO A 153 -8.75 1.41 36.98
N LEU A 154 -9.76 0.55 36.73
CA LEU A 154 -10.19 -0.49 37.68
C LEU A 154 -9.18 -1.62 37.77
N ILE A 155 -8.63 -2.04 36.62
CA ILE A 155 -7.58 -3.06 36.56
C ILE A 155 -6.29 -2.56 37.20
N ILE A 156 -5.91 -1.30 36.93
CA ILE A 156 -4.74 -0.64 37.53
C ILE A 156 -4.89 -0.47 39.05
N ALA A 157 -6.09 -0.10 39.53
CA ALA A 157 -6.36 0.04 40.95
C ALA A 157 -6.36 -1.31 41.70
N GLY A 158 -6.85 -2.37 41.05
CA GLY A 158 -6.88 -3.73 41.60
C GLY A 158 -5.49 -4.33 41.84
N THR A 159 -4.52 -4.07 40.95
CA THR A 159 -3.14 -4.59 41.07
C THR A 159 -2.38 -3.96 42.24
N LYS A 160 -2.66 -2.70 42.59
CA LYS A 160 -2.01 -2.02 43.74
C LYS A 160 -2.50 -2.51 45.10
N ARG A 161 -3.68 -3.13 45.18
CA ARG A 161 -4.27 -3.60 46.45
C ARG A 161 -3.78 -4.98 46.88
N VAL A 162 -3.11 -5.73 46.00
CA VAL A 162 -2.52 -7.04 46.33
C VAL A 162 -1.05 -6.86 46.72
N GLN A 163 -0.82 -6.18 47.84
CA GLN A 163 0.42 -6.26 48.63
C GLN A 163 -0.03 -6.60 50.05
N ILE A 164 -0.32 -7.88 50.27
CA ILE A 164 -0.67 -8.39 51.60
C ILE A 164 0.66 -8.75 52.28
N GLN A 165 0.97 -8.05 53.37
CA GLN A 165 2.04 -8.38 54.32
C GLN A 165 1.76 -9.71 55.02
#